data_AF-A0A5N3X8V2-F1
#
_entry.id   AF-A0A5N3X8V2-F1
#
_cell.length_a   1.000
_cell.length_b   1.000
_cell.length_c   1.000
_cell.angle_alpha   90.00
_cell.angle_beta   90.00
_cell.angle_gamma   90.00
#
_symmetry.space_group_name_H-M   'P 1'
#
loop_
_entity.id
_entity.type
_entity.pdbx_description
1 polymer ?
#
loop_
_entity_poly.entity_id
_entity_poly.type
_entity_poly.pdbx_seq_one_letter_code
_entity_poly.pdbx_strand_id
1 'polypeptide(L)'
;MYVRVSFDTKPDLLLHLMTKEWQLELPKLLISVHGGLQNFELQPKLKQVFGKGLIKAAMTTGAWIFTGGVNTGVIRHVGDALKDHASKSRGKICTIGIAPWGIVENQEDLIGRDVVRPYQTMSNPMSKLTVLNSMHSHFILADNGTTGKYGAEVKLRRQLEKHISLQKINTTYIYIRNISLSSLDALKCLASSLKIVTTGRLNHSSGRPSKIHDQLTVDCNNLPFSRCCQLNVV
;
A
#
# COMPACT_ATOMS: atom_id res chain seq x y z
N MET A 1 -2.47 -6.52 13.51
CA MET A 1 -3.68 -5.89 14.11
C MET A 1 -4.68 -5.58 13.02
N TYR A 2 -5.98 -5.49 13.32
CA TYR A 2 -6.98 -5.09 12.33
C TYR A 2 -8.09 -4.27 12.97
N VAL A 3 -8.83 -3.54 12.14
CA VAL A 3 -10.08 -2.88 12.52
C VAL A 3 -11.07 -3.03 11.36
N ARG A 4 -12.35 -3.31 11.67
CA ARG A 4 -13.46 -3.19 10.72
C ARG A 4 -14.12 -1.84 10.92
N VAL A 5 -14.25 -1.06 9.85
CA VAL A 5 -14.80 0.30 9.88
C VAL A 5 -15.82 0.49 8.76
N SER A 6 -16.75 1.42 8.94
CA SER A 6 -17.64 1.82 7.85
C SER A 6 -16.83 2.46 6.71
N PHE A 7 -17.21 2.22 5.46
CA PHE A 7 -16.56 2.74 4.26
C PHE A 7 -16.51 4.29 4.18
N ASP A 8 -17.34 4.97 4.97
CA ASP A 8 -17.45 6.43 5.07
C ASP A 8 -16.87 7.00 6.37
N THR A 9 -16.17 6.18 7.16
CA THR A 9 -15.47 6.61 8.37
C THR A 9 -14.54 7.78 8.06
N LYS A 10 -14.59 8.82 8.91
CA LYS A 10 -13.79 10.03 8.69
C LYS A 10 -12.29 9.73 8.81
N PRO A 11 -11.44 10.32 7.94
CA PRO A 11 -10.02 9.99 7.89
C PRO A 11 -9.23 10.48 9.11
N ASP A 12 -9.69 11.50 9.83
CA ASP A 12 -9.08 11.97 11.08
C ASP A 12 -9.18 10.92 12.20
N LEU A 13 -10.31 10.21 12.30
CA LEU A 13 -10.48 9.12 13.25
C LEU A 13 -9.56 7.93 12.92
N LEU A 14 -9.40 7.60 11.63
CA LEU A 14 -8.48 6.56 11.20
C LEU A 14 -7.03 6.93 11.50
N LEU A 15 -6.62 8.18 11.23
CA LEU A 15 -5.28 8.64 11.57
C LEU A 15 -5.04 8.65 13.08
N HIS A 16 -6.05 9.05 13.86
CA HIS A 16 -6.00 8.98 15.32
C HIS A 16 -5.79 7.55 15.81
N LEU A 17 -6.60 6.59 15.33
CA LEU A 17 -6.43 5.17 15.61
C LEU A 17 -4.99 4.71 15.32
N MET A 18 -4.48 5.04 14.14
CA MET A 18 -3.14 4.62 13.71
C MET A 18 -2.04 5.20 14.60
N THR A 19 -2.15 6.46 15.00
CA THR A 19 -1.06 7.15 15.74
C THR A 19 -1.17 7.01 17.25
N LYS A 20 -2.37 6.82 17.79
CA LYS A 20 -2.62 6.74 19.24
C LYS A 20 -2.81 5.31 19.71
N GLU A 21 -3.72 4.57 19.10
CA GLU A 21 -4.05 3.20 19.53
C GLU A 21 -3.02 2.20 19.00
N TRP A 22 -2.66 2.28 17.71
CA TRP A 22 -1.62 1.43 17.12
C TRP A 22 -0.20 1.96 17.35
N GLN A 23 -0.06 3.14 17.96
CA GLN A 23 1.22 3.76 18.31
C GLN A 23 2.18 3.90 17.12
N LEU A 24 1.65 4.14 15.92
CA LEU A 24 2.45 4.35 14.73
C LEU A 24 2.97 5.79 14.69
N GLU A 25 4.28 5.95 14.55
CA GLU A 25 4.88 7.25 14.26
C GLU A 25 4.47 7.73 12.87
N LEU A 26 4.09 9.01 12.75
CA LEU A 26 3.74 9.62 11.48
C LEU A 26 4.91 9.49 10.48
N PRO A 27 4.66 9.04 9.24
CA PRO A 27 5.74 8.75 8.31
C PRO A 27 6.15 10.01 7.57
N LYS A 28 7.43 10.14 7.21
CA LYS A 28 7.88 11.20 6.29
C LYS A 28 7.46 10.95 4.84
N LEU A 29 7.18 9.68 4.51
CA LEU A 29 6.82 9.19 3.19
C LEU A 29 5.73 8.12 3.32
N LEU A 30 4.67 8.25 2.52
CA LEU A 30 3.67 7.22 2.32
C LEU A 30 3.86 6.58 0.95
N ILE A 31 4.15 5.29 0.92
CA ILE A 31 4.26 4.51 -0.32
C ILE A 31 2.93 3.79 -0.53
N SER A 32 2.17 4.19 -1.53
CA SER A 32 0.88 3.59 -1.85
C SER A 32 1.00 2.64 -3.03
N VAL A 33 0.86 1.34 -2.79
CA VAL A 33 0.97 0.29 -3.81
C VAL A 33 -0.41 -0.19 -4.22
N HIS A 34 -0.64 -0.22 -5.53
CA HIS A 34 -1.85 -0.67 -6.18
C HIS A 34 -1.50 -1.58 -7.36
N GLY A 35 -2.44 -2.42 -7.77
CA GLY A 35 -2.25 -3.27 -8.93
C GLY A 35 -3.49 -4.04 -9.32
N GLY A 36 -3.38 -4.78 -10.42
CA GLY A 36 -4.43 -5.68 -10.88
C GLY A 36 -4.74 -6.78 -9.85
N LEU A 37 -5.99 -7.24 -9.83
CA LEU A 37 -6.44 -8.32 -8.95
C LEU A 37 -5.98 -9.71 -9.43
N GLN A 38 -5.63 -9.85 -10.71
CA GLN A 38 -5.20 -11.13 -11.28
C GLN A 38 -3.77 -11.45 -10.86
N ASN A 39 -3.55 -12.69 -10.41
CA ASN A 39 -2.21 -13.20 -10.12
C ASN A 39 -1.41 -13.33 -11.42
N PHE A 40 -0.14 -12.96 -11.34
CA PHE A 40 0.84 -13.08 -12.41
C PHE A 40 2.20 -13.42 -11.83
N GLU A 41 3.06 -14.11 -12.58
CA GLU A 41 4.41 -14.37 -12.11
C GLU A 41 5.38 -13.30 -12.58
N LEU A 42 6.26 -12.89 -11.67
CA LEU A 42 7.37 -11.98 -11.97
C LEU A 42 8.61 -12.78 -12.31
N GLN A 43 9.33 -12.34 -13.34
CA GLN A 43 10.67 -12.86 -13.60
C GLN A 43 11.55 -12.68 -12.35
N PRO A 44 12.40 -13.66 -11.98
CA PRO A 44 13.16 -13.63 -10.73
C PRO A 44 13.96 -12.34 -10.50
N LYS A 45 14.62 -11.82 -11.55
CA LYS A 45 15.39 -10.57 -11.50
C LYS A 45 14.50 -9.36 -11.18
N LEU A 46 13.32 -9.31 -11.78
CA LEU A 46 12.35 -8.25 -11.57
C LEU A 46 11.76 -8.30 -10.15
N LYS A 47 11.36 -9.50 -9.69
CA LYS A 47 10.92 -9.74 -8.30
C LYS A 47 11.98 -9.27 -7.29
N GLN A 48 13.24 -9.60 -7.54
CA GLN A 48 14.35 -9.21 -6.67
C GLN A 48 14.57 -7.70 -6.63
N VAL A 49 14.58 -7.02 -7.78
CA VAL A 49 14.81 -5.57 -7.85
C VAL A 49 13.64 -4.81 -7.21
N PHE A 50 12.41 -5.20 -7.53
CA PHE A 50 11.20 -4.62 -6.92
C PHE A 50 11.22 -4.78 -5.40
N GLY A 51 11.37 -6.02 -4.92
CA GLY A 51 11.35 -6.32 -3.49
C GLY A 51 12.46 -5.58 -2.73
N LYS A 52 13.72 -5.67 -3.18
CA LYS A 52 14.84 -4.96 -2.54
C LYS A 52 14.65 -3.45 -2.55
N GLY A 53 14.18 -2.88 -3.67
CA GLY A 53 13.95 -1.45 -3.79
C GLY A 53 12.88 -0.94 -2.84
N LEU A 54 11.73 -1.63 -2.78
CA LEU A 54 10.63 -1.30 -1.88
C LEU A 54 11.05 -1.36 -0.41
N ILE A 55 11.67 -2.48 -0.01
CA ILE A 55 12.13 -2.70 1.36
C ILE A 55 13.18 -1.65 1.77
N LYS A 56 14.16 -1.38 0.90
CA LYS A 56 15.19 -0.37 1.17
C LYS A 56 14.59 1.03 1.31
N ALA A 57 13.66 1.42 0.44
CA ALA A 57 12.99 2.72 0.51
C ALA A 57 12.22 2.87 1.83
N ALA A 58 11.45 1.85 2.22
CA ALA A 58 10.67 1.86 3.45
C ALA A 58 11.56 1.96 4.70
N MET A 59 12.57 1.11 4.80
CA MET A 59 13.51 1.10 5.94
C MET A 59 14.32 2.38 6.07
N THR A 60 14.75 2.97 4.95
CA THR A 60 15.60 4.18 4.97
C THR A 60 14.83 5.42 5.41
N THR A 61 13.54 5.49 5.06
CA THR A 61 12.72 6.70 5.28
C THR A 61 11.77 6.59 6.46
N GLY A 62 11.59 5.38 7.02
CA GLY A 62 10.52 5.12 7.98
C GLY A 62 9.14 5.22 7.34
N ALA A 63 9.02 4.89 6.05
CA ALA A 63 7.76 5.03 5.31
C ALA A 63 6.70 4.04 5.79
N TRP A 64 5.44 4.48 5.74
CA TRP A 64 4.31 3.56 5.73
C TRP A 64 4.10 3.03 4.30
N ILE A 65 3.71 1.76 4.19
CA ILE A 65 3.30 1.13 2.93
C ILE A 65 1.81 0.84 2.98
N PHE A 66 1.03 1.47 2.10
CA PHE A 66 -0.38 1.14 1.91
C PHE A 66 -0.54 0.17 0.75
N THR A 67 -1.38 -0.86 0.93
CA THR A 67 -1.76 -1.76 -0.17
C THR A 67 -3.24 -2.14 -0.08
N GLY A 68 -3.73 -2.91 -1.05
CA GLY A 68 -5.09 -3.49 -1.01
C GLY A 68 -5.30 -4.58 0.04
N GLY A 69 -4.26 -4.97 0.80
CA GLY A 69 -4.32 -5.93 1.92
C GLY A 69 -4.56 -7.40 1.56
N VAL A 70 -5.22 -7.69 0.45
CA VAL A 70 -5.55 -9.06 0.03
C VAL A 70 -4.41 -9.72 -0.73
N ASN A 71 -4.30 -11.05 -0.62
CA ASN A 71 -3.17 -11.81 -1.14
C ASN A 71 -3.30 -12.13 -2.65
N THR A 72 -3.46 -11.08 -3.47
CA THR A 72 -3.65 -11.20 -4.92
C THR A 72 -2.76 -10.24 -5.70
N GLY A 73 -2.54 -10.56 -6.97
CA GLY A 73 -1.82 -9.73 -7.93
C GLY A 73 -0.46 -9.27 -7.42
N VAL A 74 -0.27 -7.95 -7.39
CA VAL A 74 0.95 -7.28 -6.95
C VAL A 74 1.20 -7.44 -5.45
N ILE A 75 0.13 -7.54 -4.65
CA ILE A 75 0.24 -7.53 -3.19
C ILE A 75 0.91 -8.81 -2.69
N ARG A 76 0.75 -9.94 -3.39
CA ARG A 76 1.55 -11.16 -3.20
C ARG A 76 3.05 -10.88 -3.28
N HIS A 77 3.49 -10.14 -4.30
CA HIS A 77 4.91 -9.81 -4.47
C HIS A 77 5.44 -8.84 -3.42
N VAL A 78 4.59 -7.93 -2.93
CA VAL A 78 4.90 -7.09 -1.76
C VAL A 78 5.08 -7.98 -0.51
N GLY A 79 4.16 -8.93 -0.29
CA GLY A 79 4.24 -9.88 0.81
C GLY A 79 5.51 -10.73 0.76
N ASP A 80 5.87 -11.26 -0.41
CA ASP A 80 7.12 -12.02 -0.60
C ASP A 80 8.35 -11.18 -0.22
N ALA A 81 8.40 -9.92 -0.64
CA ALA A 81 9.50 -9.01 -0.30
C ALA A 81 9.58 -8.74 1.21
N LEU A 82 8.43 -8.58 1.88
CA LEU A 82 8.35 -8.40 3.33
C LEU A 82 8.80 -9.67 4.07
N LYS A 83 8.42 -10.85 3.59
CA LYS A 83 8.83 -12.15 4.14
C LYS A 83 10.34 -12.38 4.03
N ASP A 84 10.89 -12.10 2.85
CA ASP A 84 12.33 -12.18 2.60
C ASP A 84 13.13 -11.21 3.48
N HIS A 85 12.58 -10.04 3.80
CA HIS A 85 13.20 -9.07 4.71
C HIS A 85 13.13 -9.53 6.16
N ALA A 86 11.95 -9.97 6.63
CA ALA A 86 11.74 -10.40 8.01
C ALA A 86 12.62 -11.59 8.41
N SER A 87 12.94 -12.48 7.46
CA SER A 87 13.87 -13.59 7.70
C SER A 87 15.34 -13.16 7.84
N LYS A 88 15.70 -11.96 7.38
CA LYS A 88 17.10 -11.48 7.31
C LYS A 88 17.40 -10.31 8.24
N SER A 89 16.38 -9.61 8.72
CA SER A 89 16.53 -8.38 9.50
C SER A 89 15.43 -8.24 10.55
N ARG A 90 15.76 -7.56 11.65
CA ARG A 90 14.81 -7.23 12.73
C ARG A 90 14.05 -5.92 12.51
N GLY A 91 14.38 -5.17 11.44
CA GLY A 91 13.73 -3.90 11.13
C GLY A 91 12.26 -4.09 10.79
N LYS A 92 11.37 -3.50 11.60
CA LYS A 92 9.92 -3.57 11.38
C LYS A 92 9.51 -2.57 10.28
N ILE A 93 8.76 -3.03 9.29
CA ILE A 93 8.19 -2.20 8.24
C ILE A 93 6.70 -2.04 8.52
N CYS A 94 6.21 -0.80 8.54
CA CYS A 94 4.80 -0.52 8.71
C CYS A 94 4.07 -0.72 7.37
N THR A 95 3.43 -1.88 7.21
CA THR A 95 2.61 -2.21 6.04
C THR A 95 1.16 -2.35 6.46
N ILE A 96 0.28 -1.53 5.87
CA ILE A 96 -1.14 -1.44 6.19
C ILE A 96 -1.96 -1.85 4.96
N GLY A 97 -2.79 -2.88 5.13
CA GLY A 97 -3.71 -3.35 4.11
C GLY A 97 -5.06 -2.68 4.26
N ILE A 98 -5.51 -1.95 3.25
CA ILE A 98 -6.86 -1.37 3.22
C ILE A 98 -7.68 -2.20 2.24
N ALA A 99 -8.55 -3.07 2.78
CA ALA A 99 -9.29 -4.07 2.03
C ALA A 99 -10.79 -3.92 2.26
N PRO A 100 -11.66 -4.23 1.29
CA PRO A 100 -13.09 -4.30 1.55
C PRO A 100 -13.41 -5.54 2.40
N TRP A 101 -14.21 -5.37 3.45
CA TRP A 101 -14.60 -6.45 4.35
C TRP A 101 -15.32 -7.59 3.59
N GLY A 102 -16.22 -7.23 2.68
CA GLY A 102 -17.07 -8.19 1.97
C GLY A 102 -16.36 -9.20 1.07
N ILE A 103 -15.08 -9.01 0.76
CA ILE A 103 -14.29 -9.98 -0.05
C ILE A 103 -13.38 -10.86 0.80
N VAL A 104 -13.29 -10.59 2.11
CA VAL A 104 -12.37 -11.32 3.00
C VAL A 104 -12.92 -12.71 3.24
N GLU A 105 -12.12 -13.70 2.87
CA GLU A 105 -12.41 -15.10 3.16
C GLU A 105 -12.27 -15.38 4.66
N ASN A 106 -13.13 -16.23 5.21
CA ASN A 106 -13.22 -16.59 6.63
C ASN A 106 -13.40 -15.38 7.55
N GLN A 107 -14.28 -14.44 7.15
CA GLN A 107 -14.52 -13.20 7.89
C GLN A 107 -15.07 -13.44 9.31
N GLU A 108 -15.77 -14.55 9.51
CA GLU A 108 -16.30 -15.02 10.79
C GLU A 108 -15.21 -15.24 11.84
N ASP A 109 -14.00 -15.65 11.43
CA ASP A 109 -12.85 -15.79 12.32
C ASP A 109 -12.38 -14.44 12.86
N LEU A 110 -12.67 -13.35 12.14
CA LEU A 110 -12.33 -11.98 12.53
C LEU A 110 -13.44 -11.31 13.35
N ILE A 111 -14.51 -12.03 13.71
CA ILE A 111 -15.60 -11.48 14.53
C ILE A 111 -15.37 -11.85 16.00
N GLY A 112 -15.21 -10.83 16.84
CA GLY A 112 -15.11 -10.96 18.28
C GLY A 112 -14.98 -9.61 18.96
N ARG A 113 -15.44 -9.51 20.21
CA ARG A 113 -15.25 -8.33 21.06
C ARG A 113 -14.13 -8.63 22.05
N ASP A 114 -13.12 -7.76 22.10
CA ASP A 114 -12.01 -7.83 23.05
C ASP A 114 -11.31 -9.19 23.12
N VAL A 115 -11.27 -9.91 21.99
CA VAL A 115 -10.65 -11.23 21.86
C VAL A 115 -9.67 -11.27 20.71
N VAL A 116 -8.55 -11.96 20.91
CA VAL A 116 -7.62 -12.30 19.83
C VAL A 116 -8.14 -13.55 19.15
N ARG A 117 -8.36 -13.47 17.83
CA ARG A 117 -8.75 -14.61 17.00
C ARG A 117 -7.64 -14.97 16.01
N PRO A 118 -7.27 -16.24 15.89
CA PRO A 118 -6.41 -16.68 14.80
C PRO A 118 -7.17 -16.53 13.49
N TYR A 119 -6.53 -15.95 12.48
CA TYR A 119 -7.06 -15.86 11.13
C TYR A 119 -6.34 -16.85 10.22
N GLN A 120 -7.08 -17.68 9.51
CA GLN A 120 -6.50 -18.66 8.60
C GLN A 120 -6.38 -18.11 7.18
N THR A 121 -5.16 -18.03 6.66
CA THR A 121 -4.87 -17.52 5.31
C THR A 121 -4.91 -18.60 4.22
N MET A 122 -5.66 -19.68 4.43
CA MET A 122 -5.81 -20.74 3.43
C MET A 122 -6.92 -20.33 2.46
N SER A 123 -6.56 -20.17 1.19
CA SER A 123 -7.53 -19.88 0.15
C SER A 123 -8.38 -21.11 -0.16
N ASN A 124 -9.70 -20.95 -0.27
CA ASN A 124 -10.57 -21.99 -0.79
C ASN A 124 -10.65 -21.91 -2.33
N PRO A 125 -10.19 -22.92 -3.09
CA PRO A 125 -10.22 -22.90 -4.57
C PRO A 125 -11.62 -22.73 -5.17
N MET A 126 -12.67 -23.05 -4.42
CA MET A 126 -14.07 -22.93 -4.86
C MET A 126 -14.69 -21.57 -4.53
N SER A 127 -13.99 -20.75 -3.74
CA SER A 127 -14.47 -19.45 -3.26
C SER A 127 -14.09 -18.34 -4.24
N LYS A 128 -14.98 -17.34 -4.36
CA LYS A 128 -14.69 -16.09 -5.08
C LYS A 128 -14.11 -15.01 -4.16
N LEU A 129 -13.97 -15.32 -2.87
CA LEU A 129 -13.38 -14.45 -1.86
C LEU A 129 -11.86 -14.56 -1.90
N THR A 130 -11.20 -13.75 -1.09
CA THR A 130 -9.73 -13.71 -1.03
C THR A 130 -9.24 -13.58 0.40
N VAL A 131 -8.11 -14.22 0.67
CA VAL A 131 -7.47 -14.16 1.98
C VAL A 131 -6.66 -12.88 2.15
N LEU A 132 -6.58 -12.37 3.37
CA LEU A 132 -5.65 -11.30 3.72
C LEU A 132 -4.20 -11.77 3.57
N ASN A 133 -3.29 -10.87 3.19
CA ASN A 133 -1.87 -11.19 3.09
C ASN A 133 -1.21 -11.20 4.47
N SER A 134 -0.73 -12.36 4.91
CA SER A 134 -0.17 -12.56 6.27
C SER A 134 1.04 -11.70 6.60
N MET A 135 1.69 -11.08 5.61
CA MET A 135 2.91 -10.29 5.82
C MET A 135 2.62 -8.82 6.15
N HIS A 136 1.36 -8.41 6.13
CA HIS A 136 0.94 -7.09 6.56
C HIS A 136 0.90 -6.98 8.08
N SER A 137 1.35 -5.85 8.59
CA SER A 137 1.36 -5.57 10.02
C SER A 137 -0.01 -5.16 10.56
N HIS A 138 -0.78 -4.45 9.74
CA HIS A 138 -2.06 -3.84 10.11
C HIS A 138 -3.08 -3.96 8.97
N PHE A 139 -4.36 -3.98 9.32
CA PHE A 139 -5.47 -3.97 8.36
C PHE A 139 -6.56 -2.98 8.75
N ILE A 140 -7.05 -2.26 7.74
CA ILE A 140 -8.30 -1.48 7.82
C ILE A 140 -9.27 -2.15 6.86
N LEU A 141 -10.31 -2.76 7.41
CA LEU A 141 -11.33 -3.52 6.68
C LEU A 141 -12.55 -2.62 6.48
N ALA A 142 -12.70 -2.09 5.26
CA ALA A 142 -13.75 -1.15 4.89
C ALA A 142 -15.05 -1.90 4.59
N ASP A 143 -16.11 -1.59 5.33
CA ASP A 143 -17.39 -2.28 5.22
C ASP A 143 -18.49 -1.34 4.72
N ASN A 144 -19.23 -1.80 3.72
CA ASN A 144 -20.40 -1.13 3.15
C ASN A 144 -21.64 -2.05 3.14
N GLY A 145 -21.59 -3.16 3.88
CA GLY A 145 -22.66 -4.16 3.97
C GLY A 145 -22.76 -5.12 2.77
N THR A 146 -21.94 -4.95 1.73
CA THR A 146 -21.95 -5.86 0.57
C THR A 146 -21.05 -7.09 0.79
N THR A 147 -21.40 -8.21 0.15
CA THR A 147 -20.58 -9.44 0.13
C THR A 147 -20.08 -9.70 -1.28
N GLY A 148 -18.83 -10.12 -1.42
CA GLY A 148 -18.17 -10.45 -2.69
C GLY A 148 -17.90 -9.25 -3.62
N LYS A 149 -18.04 -8.02 -3.13
CA LYS A 149 -17.85 -6.80 -3.94
C LYS A 149 -16.65 -5.99 -3.49
N TYR A 150 -15.86 -5.58 -4.47
CA TYR A 150 -14.79 -4.59 -4.29
C TYR A 150 -15.36 -3.17 -4.30
N GLY A 151 -14.58 -2.20 -3.81
CA GLY A 151 -14.86 -0.78 -3.97
C GLY A 151 -15.16 -0.03 -2.66
N ALA A 152 -15.52 -0.75 -1.58
CA ALA A 152 -15.77 -0.13 -0.28
C ALA A 152 -14.53 0.63 0.26
N GLU A 153 -13.35 0.14 -0.07
CA GLU A 153 -12.07 0.70 0.35
C GLU A 153 -11.64 1.94 -0.46
N VAL A 154 -12.19 2.16 -1.66
CA VAL A 154 -11.65 3.15 -2.62
C VAL A 154 -11.79 4.57 -2.10
N LYS A 155 -12.99 4.95 -1.67
CA LYS A 155 -13.24 6.30 -1.12
C LYS A 155 -12.46 6.50 0.18
N LEU A 156 -12.53 5.51 1.08
CA LEU A 156 -11.87 5.53 2.39
C LEU A 156 -10.36 5.74 2.23
N ARG A 157 -9.70 4.94 1.39
CA ARG A 157 -8.26 5.03 1.11
C ARG A 157 -7.88 6.40 0.56
N ARG A 158 -8.59 6.89 -0.47
CA ARG A 158 -8.30 8.20 -1.08
C ARG A 158 -8.43 9.33 -0.05
N GLN A 159 -9.45 9.30 0.79
CA GLN A 159 -9.65 10.30 1.83
C GLN A 159 -8.58 10.22 2.93
N LEU A 160 -8.20 9.01 3.34
CA LEU A 160 -7.14 8.80 4.32
C LEU A 160 -5.78 9.26 3.80
N GLU A 161 -5.40 8.88 2.59
CA GLU A 161 -4.15 9.32 1.94
C GLU A 161 -4.10 10.84 1.83
N LYS A 162 -5.18 11.48 1.35
CA LYS A 162 -5.28 12.94 1.29
C LYS A 162 -5.16 13.58 2.68
N HIS A 163 -5.76 12.99 3.71
CA HIS A 163 -5.69 13.54 5.06
C HIS A 163 -4.27 13.41 5.64
N ILE A 164 -3.57 12.30 5.37
CA ILE A 164 -2.19 12.06 5.79
C ILE A 164 -1.24 13.07 5.11
N SER A 165 -1.37 13.33 3.81
CA SER A 165 -0.47 14.29 3.11
C SER A 165 -0.57 15.72 3.62
N LEU A 166 -1.71 16.09 4.21
CA LEU A 166 -1.94 17.40 4.80
C LEU A 166 -1.34 17.53 6.21
N GLN A 167 -0.92 16.42 6.83
CA GLN A 167 -0.25 16.46 8.12
C GLN A 167 1.15 17.06 7.98
N LYS A 168 1.59 17.74 9.04
CA LYS A 168 2.93 18.31 9.13
C LYS A 168 3.74 17.53 10.14
N ILE A 169 4.97 17.22 9.75
CA ILE A 169 6.00 16.74 10.65
C ILE A 169 7.05 17.84 10.70
N ASN A 170 7.14 18.53 11.85
CA ASN A 170 7.92 19.75 12.02
C ASN A 170 7.52 20.82 10.99
N THR A 171 8.37 21.08 9.98
CA THR A 171 8.17 22.08 8.93
C THR A 171 7.87 21.48 7.55
N THR A 172 7.74 20.15 7.45
CA THR A 172 7.63 19.44 6.15
C THR A 172 6.34 18.62 6.09
N TYR A 173 5.75 18.55 4.89
CA TYR A 173 4.58 17.72 4.60
C TYR A 173 4.97 16.27 4.32
N ILE A 174 4.02 15.36 4.49
CA ILE A 174 4.19 13.95 4.15
C ILE A 174 4.08 13.78 2.62
N TYR A 175 5.10 13.21 2.01
CA TYR A 175 5.09 12.90 0.58
C TYR A 175 4.34 11.60 0.30
N ILE A 176 3.58 11.55 -0.79
CA ILE A 176 2.94 10.31 -1.26
C ILE A 176 3.61 9.86 -2.56
N ARG A 177 4.01 8.59 -2.61
CA ARG A 177 4.45 7.94 -3.86
C ARG A 177 3.51 6.79 -4.22
N ASN A 178 2.81 6.94 -5.33
CA ASN A 178 1.93 5.93 -5.89
C ASN A 178 2.73 4.96 -6.78
N ILE A 179 2.52 3.67 -6.56
CA ILE A 179 3.11 2.56 -7.30
C ILE A 179 1.94 1.76 -7.86
N SER A 180 1.63 1.93 -9.15
CA SER A 180 0.61 1.13 -9.83
C SER A 180 1.27 0.09 -10.72
N LEU A 181 0.88 -1.17 -10.57
CA LEU A 181 1.48 -2.31 -11.26
C LEU A 181 0.35 -3.17 -11.85
N SER A 182 0.11 -3.04 -13.15
CA SER A 182 -0.87 -3.84 -13.90
C SER A 182 -0.23 -4.78 -14.92
N SER A 183 1.06 -4.63 -15.23
CA SER A 183 1.81 -5.49 -16.15
C SER A 183 3.31 -5.52 -15.82
N LEU A 184 4.04 -6.48 -16.41
CA LEU A 184 5.50 -6.61 -16.33
C LEU A 184 6.26 -5.32 -16.73
N ASP A 185 5.68 -4.52 -17.62
CA ASP A 185 6.33 -3.30 -18.14
C ASP A 185 6.28 -2.13 -17.14
N ALA A 186 5.21 -2.03 -16.35
CA ALA A 186 5.17 -1.10 -15.23
C ALA A 186 6.27 -1.40 -14.19
N LEU A 187 6.64 -2.68 -14.03
CA LEU A 187 7.65 -3.12 -13.07
C LEU A 187 9.09 -2.83 -13.53
N LYS A 188 9.37 -2.90 -14.84
CA LYS A 188 10.65 -2.41 -15.41
C LYS A 188 10.82 -0.90 -15.19
N CYS A 189 9.74 -0.13 -15.33
CA CYS A 189 9.74 1.32 -15.08
C CYS A 189 10.00 1.67 -13.60
N LEU A 190 9.41 0.89 -12.68
CA LEU A 190 9.61 1.00 -11.24
C LEU A 190 11.01 0.62 -10.76
N ALA A 191 11.62 -0.41 -11.35
CA ALA A 191 12.99 -0.82 -11.07
C ALA A 191 14.00 0.31 -11.36
N SER A 192 13.74 1.12 -12.38
CA SER A 192 14.55 2.30 -12.72
C SER A 192 14.28 3.47 -11.77
N SER A 193 13.04 3.67 -11.34
CA SER A 193 12.64 4.79 -10.47
C SER A 193 13.06 4.62 -9.00
N LEU A 194 13.08 3.38 -8.48
CA LEU A 194 13.55 3.10 -7.11
C LEU A 194 15.07 3.25 -6.96
N LYS A 195 15.84 3.08 -8.05
CA LYS A 195 17.28 3.40 -8.03
C LYS A 195 17.51 4.87 -7.65
N ILE A 196 16.73 5.79 -8.23
CA ILE A 196 16.82 7.25 -7.99
C ILE A 196 16.55 7.59 -6.52
N VAL A 197 15.54 6.96 -5.90
CA VAL A 197 15.23 7.15 -4.47
C VAL A 197 16.37 6.65 -3.57
N THR A 198 17.10 5.62 -4.00
CA THR A 198 18.20 5.05 -3.21
C THR A 198 19.55 5.75 -3.41
N THR A 199 19.71 6.54 -4.48
CA THR A 199 20.95 7.29 -4.79
C THR A 199 20.90 8.76 -4.41
N GLY A 200 19.71 9.32 -4.15
CA GLY A 200 19.53 10.71 -3.69
C GLY A 200 19.98 10.93 -2.24
N ARG A 201 21.29 10.94 -1.99
CA ARG A 201 21.84 11.68 -0.85
C ARG A 201 21.54 13.17 -1.08
N LEU A 202 20.84 13.79 -0.13
CA LEU A 202 20.69 15.23 0.01
C LEU A 202 22.08 15.88 0.08
N ASN A 203 22.58 16.38 -1.05
CA ASN A 203 23.60 17.42 -1.01
C ASN A 203 22.85 18.75 -0.83
N HIS A 204 22.76 19.21 0.43
CA HIS A 204 22.38 20.59 0.70
C HIS A 204 23.53 21.50 0.27
N SER A 205 23.41 22.10 -0.91
CA SER A 205 24.03 23.40 -1.19
C SER A 205 22.92 24.43 -1.38
N SER A 206 22.87 25.34 -0.42
CA SER A 206 22.30 26.69 -0.47
C SER A 206 21.55 27.09 -1.75
N GLY A 207 20.22 27.07 -1.68
CA GLY A 207 19.33 27.66 -2.69
C GLY A 207 17.87 27.50 -2.26
N ARG A 208 17.09 28.60 -2.29
CA ARG A 208 15.70 28.66 -1.79
C ARG A 208 14.83 27.54 -2.39
N PRO A 209 13.91 26.93 -1.61
CA PRO A 209 13.00 25.93 -2.16
C PRO A 209 11.92 26.60 -3.00
N SER A 210 12.05 26.52 -4.33
CA SER A 210 10.93 26.66 -5.25
C SER A 210 10.03 25.43 -5.12
N LYS A 211 8.71 25.64 -5.07
CA LYS A 211 7.68 24.60 -5.09
C LYS A 211 7.87 23.69 -6.30
N ILE A 212 8.43 22.49 -6.10
CA ILE A 212 8.46 21.46 -7.15
C ILE A 212 7.42 20.41 -6.77
N HIS A 213 6.29 20.45 -7.48
CA HIS A 213 5.36 19.32 -7.58
C HIS A 213 6.02 18.25 -8.48
N ASP A 214 6.83 17.37 -7.91
CA ASP A 214 7.31 16.18 -8.64
C ASP A 214 6.21 15.11 -8.61
N GLN A 215 5.22 15.26 -9.49
CA GLN A 215 4.48 14.12 -10.00
C GLN A 215 5.40 13.37 -10.95
N LEU A 216 5.87 12.18 -10.58
CA LEU A 216 6.35 11.21 -11.56
C LEU A 216 5.12 10.62 -12.28
N THR A 217 4.54 11.40 -13.19
CA THR A 217 3.68 10.88 -14.24
C THR A 217 4.59 10.17 -15.22
N VAL A 218 4.53 8.84 -15.29
CA VAL A 218 5.14 8.11 -16.40
C VAL A 218 4.29 8.43 -17.62
N ASP A 219 4.81 9.26 -18.50
CA ASP A 219 4.13 9.64 -19.73
C ASP A 219 4.10 8.43 -20.67
N CYS A 220 2.95 7.75 -20.72
CA CYS A 220 2.73 6.54 -21.53
C CYS A 220 2.41 6.87 -23.01
N ASN A 221 2.80 8.04 -23.50
CA ASN A 221 2.35 8.59 -24.79
C ASN A 221 2.90 7.91 -26.06
N ASN A 222 3.72 6.85 -25.97
CA ASN A 222 4.36 6.25 -27.16
C ASN A 222 4.24 4.71 -27.28
N LEU A 223 3.19 4.08 -26.71
CA LEU A 223 2.87 2.68 -27.05
C LEU A 223 1.42 2.53 -27.51
N PRO A 224 1.18 1.86 -28.66
CA PRO A 224 -0.11 1.94 -29.34
C PRO A 224 -1.15 0.96 -28.76
N PHE A 225 -2.40 1.41 -28.89
CA PHE A 225 -3.69 0.72 -28.74
C PHE A 225 -4.27 0.48 -27.32
N SER A 226 -4.88 1.56 -26.85
CA SER A 226 -6.31 1.66 -26.49
C SER A 226 -6.81 1.05 -25.16
N ARG A 227 -7.19 1.99 -24.26
CA ARG A 227 -8.11 1.88 -23.10
C ARG A 227 -7.57 1.29 -21.80
N CYS A 228 -6.60 1.97 -21.17
CA CYS A 228 -6.47 1.92 -19.72
C CYS A 228 -6.23 3.33 -19.16
N CYS A 229 -7.10 3.76 -18.24
CA CYS A 229 -7.10 5.04 -17.51
C CYS A 229 -7.69 6.27 -18.23
N GLN A 230 -9.01 6.42 -18.20
CA GLN A 230 -9.61 7.75 -18.05
C GLN A 230 -9.75 8.05 -16.55
N LEU A 231 -8.92 8.96 -16.04
CA LEU A 231 -9.18 9.72 -14.82
C LEU A 231 -9.85 11.04 -15.25
N ASN A 232 -11.09 11.28 -14.83
CA ASN A 232 -11.60 12.64 -14.72
C ASN A 232 -11.49 13.07 -13.25
N VAL A 233 -10.78 14.17 -13.05
CA VAL A 233 -10.61 14.89 -11.79
C VAL A 233 -11.67 15.99 -11.75
N VAL A 234 -12.51 16.00 -10.72
CA VAL A 234 -13.04 17.22 -10.08
C VAL A 234 -12.74 17.09 -8.59
#